data_AF-A0A6A7C1A8-F1
#
_entry.id   AF-A0A6A7C1A8-F1
#
_cell.length_a   1.000
_cell.length_b   1.000
_cell.length_c   1.000
_cell.angle_alpha   90.00
_cell.angle_beta   90.00
_cell.angle_gamma   90.00
#
_symmetry.space_group_name_H-M   'P 1'
#
loop_
_entity.id
_entity.type
_entity.pdbx_description
1 polymer ?
#
loop_
_entity_poly.entity_id
_entity_poly.type
_entity_poly.pdbx_seq_one_letter_code
_entity_poly.pdbx_strand_id
1 'polypeptide(L)'
;MPAPPEEPPLYIRIKVSWDGVTRYVLIMRGTDFREVKKLIRERFNKPRRTPCLMKIQDPDGDKITVSDDSDWLLAVDWFQQIIAENFGQLKVWVNSR
;
A
#
# COMPACT_ATOMS: atom_id res chain seq x y z
N MET A 1 -13.03 -16.74 -27.91
CA MET A 1 -13.67 -16.29 -26.65
C MET A 1 -12.84 -15.14 -26.11
N PRO A 2 -13.39 -13.93 -25.91
CA PRO A 2 -12.70 -12.92 -25.12
C PRO A 2 -12.57 -13.45 -23.68
N ALA A 3 -11.45 -13.18 -23.02
CA ALA A 3 -11.30 -13.47 -21.61
C ALA A 3 -12.46 -12.80 -20.84
N PRO A 4 -13.04 -13.45 -19.82
CA PRO A 4 -14.01 -12.77 -18.95
C PRO A 4 -13.36 -11.48 -18.43
N PRO A 5 -14.13 -10.40 -18.24
CA PRO A 5 -13.59 -9.18 -17.62
C PRO A 5 -12.93 -9.62 -16.32
N GLU A 6 -11.61 -9.49 -16.24
CA GLU A 6 -10.86 -9.82 -15.03
C GLU A 6 -11.43 -8.92 -13.93
N GLU A 7 -12.22 -9.51 -13.03
CA GLU A 7 -12.73 -8.79 -11.87
C GLU A 7 -11.53 -8.12 -11.20
N PRO A 8 -11.63 -6.83 -10.85
CA PRO A 8 -10.48 -6.10 -10.33
C PRO A 8 -9.93 -6.88 -9.13
N PRO A 9 -8.62 -7.15 -9.10
CA PRO A 9 -8.05 -8.06 -8.13
C PRO A 9 -8.44 -7.61 -6.73
N LEU A 10 -9.09 -8.51 -5.99
CA LEU A 10 -9.44 -8.33 -4.58
C LEU A 10 -8.21 -8.05 -3.70
N TYR A 11 -7.01 -8.36 -4.21
CA TYR A 11 -5.74 -8.17 -3.55
C TYR A 11 -4.92 -7.08 -4.22
N ILE A 12 -4.46 -6.13 -3.40
CA ILE A 12 -3.60 -5.03 -3.77
C ILE A 12 -2.17 -5.42 -3.43
N ARG A 13 -1.28 -5.38 -4.43
CA ARG A 13 0.14 -5.63 -4.22
C ARG A 13 0.85 -4.31 -3.90
N ILE A 14 1.21 -4.15 -2.64
CA ILE A 14 1.98 -2.99 -2.16
C ILE A 14 3.47 -3.33 -2.08
N LYS A 15 4.30 -2.47 -2.68
CA LYS A 15 5.75 -2.49 -2.57
C LYS A 15 6.16 -1.57 -1.42
N VAL A 16 6.45 -2.15 -0.27
CA VAL A 16 6.79 -1.42 0.95
C VAL A 16 8.30 -1.31 1.09
N SER A 17 8.82 -0.10 1.28
CA SER A 17 10.22 0.18 1.56
C SER A 17 10.37 0.75 2.97
N TRP A 18 11.07 0.03 3.85
CA TRP A 18 11.33 0.44 5.23
C TRP A 18 12.84 0.38 5.49
N ASP A 19 13.47 1.51 5.84
CA ASP A 19 14.91 1.62 6.15
C ASP A 19 15.82 1.03 5.04
N GLY A 20 15.44 1.24 3.77
CA GLY A 20 16.16 0.71 2.61
C GLY A 20 15.83 -0.75 2.27
N VAL A 21 15.13 -1.48 3.14
CA VAL A 21 14.65 -2.83 2.85
C VAL A 21 13.31 -2.73 2.13
N THR A 22 13.21 -3.35 0.96
CA THR A 22 11.95 -3.36 0.19
C THR A 22 11.32 -4.74 0.17
N ARG A 23 10.03 -4.84 0.53
CA ARG A 23 9.25 -6.08 0.53
C ARG A 23 7.91 -5.85 -0.15
N TYR A 24 7.39 -6.90 -0.78
CA TYR A 24 6.05 -6.89 -1.33
C TYR A 24 5.08 -7.49 -0.31
N VAL A 25 3.96 -6.82 -0.10
CA VAL A 25 2.86 -7.29 0.75
C VAL A 25 1.59 -7.30 -0.10
N LEU A 26 0.81 -8.36 0.04
CA LEU A 26 -0.52 -8.47 -0.54
C LEU A 26 -1.51 -8.12 0.55
N ILE A 27 -2.40 -7.17 0.28
CA ILE A 27 -3.46 -6.76 1.20
C ILE A 27 -4.80 -6.89 0.49
N MET A 28 -5.86 -7.21 1.23
CA MET A 28 -7.19 -7.24 0.65
C MET A 28 -7.72 -5.83 0.47
N ARG A 29 -8.48 -5.61 -0.60
CA ARG A 29 -9.25 -4.38 -0.81
C ARG A 29 -10.23 -4.22 0.35
N GLY A 30 -10.17 -3.08 1.04
CA GLY A 30 -10.97 -2.80 2.24
C GLY A 30 -10.30 -3.18 3.57
N THR A 31 -9.02 -3.59 3.56
CA THR A 31 -8.25 -3.73 4.80
C THR A 31 -8.03 -2.37 5.44
N ASP A 32 -8.33 -2.23 6.74
CA ASP A 32 -8.14 -0.99 7.49
C ASP A 32 -6.66 -0.59 7.60
N PHE A 33 -6.39 0.71 7.72
CA PHE A 33 -5.03 1.22 7.82
C PHE A 33 -4.28 0.66 9.03
N ARG A 34 -5.01 0.43 10.13
CA ARG A 34 -4.48 -0.17 11.35
C ARG A 34 -3.99 -1.60 11.13
N GLU A 35 -4.75 -2.41 10.40
CA GLU A 35 -4.37 -3.78 10.06
C GLU A 35 -3.21 -3.79 9.05
N VAL A 36 -3.21 -2.88 8.07
CA VAL A 36 -2.09 -2.73 7.13
C VAL A 36 -0.79 -2.38 7.87
N LYS A 37 -0.81 -1.43 8.81
CA LYS A 37 0.36 -1.11 9.65
C LYS A 37 0.85 -2.33 10.42
N LYS A 38 -0.07 -3.12 10.97
CA LYS A 38 0.25 -4.34 11.73
C LYS A 38 0.92 -5.38 10.83
N LEU A 39 0.32 -5.67 9.68
CA LEU A 39 0.87 -6.60 8.67
C LEU A 39 2.26 -6.18 8.21
N ILE A 40 2.46 -4.89 7.90
CA ILE A 40 3.77 -4.38 7.51
C ILE A 40 4.77 -4.54 8.66
N ARG A 41 4.42 -4.18 9.90
CA ARG A 41 5.31 -4.36 11.05
C ARG A 41 5.70 -5.82 11.27
N GLU A 42 4.74 -6.73 11.21
CA GLU A 42 4.99 -8.17 11.31
C GLU A 42 5.87 -8.66 10.17
N ARG A 43 5.62 -8.19 8.94
CA ARG A 43 6.41 -8.57 7.77
C ARG A 43 7.85 -8.07 7.82
N PHE A 44 8.09 -6.93 8.45
CA PHE A 44 9.43 -6.37 8.66
C PHE A 44 10.04 -6.74 10.02
N ASN A 45 9.36 -7.57 10.81
CA ASN A 45 9.75 -7.98 12.16
C ASN A 45 10.13 -6.79 13.07
N LYS A 46 9.37 -5.68 12.95
CA LYS A 46 9.62 -4.43 13.69
C LYS A 46 8.79 -4.39 14.99
N PRO A 47 9.35 -3.87 16.10
CA PRO A 47 8.62 -3.78 17.36
C PRO A 47 7.42 -2.83 17.26
N ARG A 48 6.37 -3.10 18.05
CA ARG A 48 5.10 -2.36 18.02
C ARG A 48 5.23 -0.86 18.31
N ARG A 49 6.30 -0.46 19.01
CA ARG A 49 6.62 0.94 19.34
C ARG A 49 7.33 1.69 18.22
N THR A 50 7.76 1.02 17.15
CA THR A 50 8.45 1.71 16.05
C THR A 50 7.48 2.65 15.33
N PRO A 51 7.82 3.95 15.23
CA PRO A 51 7.03 4.88 14.43
C PRO A 51 6.93 4.34 13.00
N CYS A 52 5.71 4.35 12.47
CA CYS A 52 5.38 3.80 11.16
C CYS A 52 4.73 4.92 10.37
N LEU A 53 5.56 5.85 9.87
CA LEU A 53 5.08 6.94 9.04
C LEU A 53 5.05 6.43 7.60
N MET A 54 3.84 6.07 7.15
CA MET A 54 3.61 5.52 5.83
C MET A 54 3.43 6.66 4.84
N LYS A 55 4.14 6.58 3.72
CA LYS A 55 3.97 7.44 2.56
C LYS A 55 3.65 6.60 1.35
N ILE A 56 2.77 7.05 0.49
CA ILE A 56 2.42 6.35 -0.76
C ILE A 56 2.68 7.24 -1.95
N GLN A 57 2.86 6.63 -3.12
CA GLN A 57 2.90 7.37 -4.37
C GLN A 57 1.47 7.60 -4.86
N ASP A 58 1.11 8.85 -5.15
CA ASP A 58 -0.13 9.19 -5.82
C ASP A 58 -0.03 8.92 -7.35
N PRO A 59 -1.12 9.10 -8.12
CA PRO A 59 -1.11 8.90 -9.56
C PRO A 59 -0.14 9.84 -10.30
N ASP A 60 0.03 11.07 -9.80
CA ASP A 60 0.91 12.10 -10.38
C ASP A 60 2.40 11.85 -10.10
N GLY A 61 2.70 10.92 -9.19
CA GLY A 61 4.04 10.47 -8.84
C GLY A 61 4.60 11.09 -7.55
N ASP A 62 3.84 11.93 -6.87
CA ASP A 62 4.14 12.58 -5.61
C ASP A 62 3.97 11.64 -4.41
N LYS A 63 4.70 11.95 -3.33
CA LYS A 63 4.71 11.14 -2.10
C LYS A 63 3.85 11.77 -1.03
N ILE A 64 2.63 11.31 -0.90
CA ILE A 64 1.74 11.76 0.18
C ILE A 64 1.96 10.94 1.46
N THR A 65 1.70 11.55 2.61
CA THR A 65 1.79 10.86 3.91
C THR A 65 0.40 10.37 4.30
N VAL A 66 0.28 9.09 4.64
CA VAL A 66 -0.97 8.48 5.10
C VAL A 66 -0.94 8.45 6.62
N SER A 67 -1.89 9.13 7.24
CA SER A 67 -1.94 9.32 8.69
C SER A 67 -3.14 8.66 9.35
N ASP A 68 -4.25 8.54 8.63
CA ASP A 68 -5.50 7.94 9.08
C ASP A 68 -6.13 6.97 8.06
N ASP A 69 -7.29 6.41 8.42
CA ASP A 69 -8.05 5.48 7.57
C ASP A 69 -8.67 6.16 6.34
N SER A 70 -8.94 7.48 6.37
CA SER A 70 -9.48 8.22 5.23
C SER A 70 -8.42 8.40 4.15
N ASP A 71 -7.21 8.80 4.55
CA ASP A 71 -6.03 8.87 3.67
C ASP A 71 -5.75 7.50 3.03
N TRP A 72 -5.95 6.44 3.79
CA TRP A 72 -5.74 5.07 3.32
C TRP A 72 -6.83 4.61 2.34
N LEU A 73 -8.09 4.99 2.55
CA LEU A 73 -9.15 4.72 1.60
C LEU A 73 -8.89 5.44 0.27
N LEU A 74 -8.45 6.71 0.33
CA LEU A 74 -8.04 7.46 -0.85
C LEU A 74 -6.85 6.80 -1.57
N ALA A 75 -5.86 6.31 -0.82
CA ALA A 75 -4.73 5.54 -1.36
C ALA A 75 -5.16 4.32 -2.17
N VAL A 76 -6.13 3.58 -1.65
CA VAL A 76 -6.67 2.36 -2.25
C VAL A 76 -7.49 2.70 -3.49
N ASP A 77 -8.21 3.82 -3.48
CA ASP A 77 -8.96 4.32 -4.63
C ASP A 77 -8.02 4.75 -5.76
N TRP A 78 -6.97 5.51 -5.44
CA TRP A 78 -5.90 5.85 -6.39
C TRP A 78 -5.20 4.61 -6.93
N PHE A 79 -5.01 3.58 -6.12
CA PHE A 79 -4.46 2.32 -6.60
C PHE A 79 -5.29 1.71 -7.74
N GLN A 80 -6.62 1.86 -7.74
CA GLN A 80 -7.44 1.37 -8.85
C GLN A 80 -7.13 2.12 -10.15
N GLN A 81 -6.90 3.43 -10.07
CA GLN A 81 -6.52 4.25 -11.21
C GLN A 81 -5.10 3.90 -11.68
N ILE A 82 -4.16 3.73 -10.73
CA ILE A 82 -2.75 3.40 -11.00
C ILE A 82 -2.59 1.97 -11.54
N ILE A 83 -3.43 1.00 -11.16
CA ILE A 83 -3.38 -0.35 -11.74
C ILE A 83 -3.57 -0.30 -13.25
N ALA A 84 -4.49 0.55 -13.72
CA ALA A 84 -4.78 0.67 -15.14
C ALA A 84 -3.57 1.22 -15.93
N GLU A 85 -2.76 2.09 -15.32
CA GLU A 85 -1.67 2.79 -16.01
C GLU A 85 -0.26 2.26 -15.71
N ASN A 86 -0.02 1.66 -14.54
CA ASN A 86 1.32 1.49 -13.97
C ASN A 86 1.65 0.05 -13.51
N PHE A 87 1.08 -0.96 -14.19
CA PHE A 87 1.33 -2.39 -13.93
C PHE A 87 1.00 -2.84 -12.48
N GLY A 88 0.07 -2.16 -11.81
CA GLY A 88 -0.55 -2.64 -10.56
C GLY A 88 0.35 -2.71 -9.32
N GLN A 89 1.26 -1.75 -9.12
CA GLN A 89 2.10 -1.70 -7.92
C GLN A 89 1.95 -0.38 -7.15
N LEU A 90 1.41 -0.43 -5.93
CA LEU A 90 1.41 0.72 -5.03
C LEU A 90 2.75 0.80 -4.31
N LYS A 91 3.52 1.86 -4.51
CA LYS A 91 4.76 2.07 -3.78
C LYS A 91 4.47 2.74 -2.45
N VAL A 92 4.96 2.13 -1.39
CA VAL A 92 4.79 2.58 -0.01
C VAL A 92 6.18 2.73 0.60
N TRP A 93 6.43 3.85 1.26
CA TRP A 93 7.65 4.10 2.03
C TRP A 93 7.29 4.25 3.49
N VAL A 94 8.03 3.56 4.35
CA VAL A 94 7.88 3.62 5.80
C VAL A 94 9.17 4.19 6.37
N ASN A 95 9.04 5.30 7.10
CA ASN A 95 10.13 5.87 7.85
C ASN A 95 9.93 5.62 9.35
N SER A 96 10.98 5.16 10.03
CA SER A 96 10.99 4.96 11.48
C SER A 96 11.64 6.09 12.26
N ARG A 97 11.47 7.34 11.81
CA ARG A 97 12.11 8.52 12.43
C ARG A 97 11.96 8.54 13.95
#